data_AF-A0AAU3LZU1-F1
#
_entry.id   AF-A0AAU3LZU1-F1
#
_cell.length_a   1.000
_cell.length_b   1.000
_cell.length_c   1.000
_cell.angle_alpha   90.00
_cell.angle_beta   90.00
_cell.angle_gamma   90.00
#
_symmetry.space_group_name_H-M   'P 1'
#
loop_
_entity.id
_entity.type
_entity.pdbx_description
1 polymer ?
#
loop_
_entity_poly.entity_id
_entity_poly.type
_entity_poly.pdbx_seq_one_letter_code
_entity_poly.pdbx_strand_id
1 'polypeptide(L)'
;MCAPAPAPCGVPAFPPLRVRGGGGHRLRRAVWRRRRAVAAGLALTAAALAASGLGGSGGGDAAHEAAGAATGTAHPAGTARERASPPVRLVSAPVRIADAATVRLLRPGDRVDVIASAGSGTDARVLAKSARVAQVPEPSTGGSMENGALIVLSVPRATAATLAGAGVSAGLAVVLC
;
A
#
# COMPACT_ATOMS: atom_id res chain seq x y z
N MET A 1 -18.09 -24.27 -56.14
CA MET A 1 -16.88 -25.05 -55.85
C MET A 1 -16.17 -24.38 -54.68
N CYS A 2 -16.26 -24.95 -53.47
CA CYS A 2 -15.56 -24.41 -52.29
C CYS A 2 -14.11 -24.91 -52.26
N ALA A 3 -13.16 -23.99 -52.07
CA ALA A 3 -11.76 -24.34 -51.88
C ALA A 3 -11.55 -24.92 -50.47
N PRO A 4 -10.74 -25.98 -50.31
CA PRO A 4 -10.44 -26.55 -49.00
C PRO A 4 -9.52 -25.64 -48.19
N ALA A 5 -9.69 -25.64 -46.87
CA ALA A 5 -8.90 -24.83 -45.94
C ALA A 5 -7.42 -25.26 -45.90
N PRO A 6 -6.47 -24.31 -45.76
CA PRO A 6 -5.06 -24.63 -45.67
C PRO A 6 -4.73 -25.36 -44.36
N ALA A 7 -3.75 -26.28 -44.43
CA ALA A 7 -3.33 -27.09 -43.30
C ALA A 7 -2.70 -26.23 -42.18
N PRO A 8 -2.90 -26.58 -40.90
CA PRO A 8 -2.34 -25.84 -39.79
C PRO A 8 -0.81 -25.94 -39.77
N CYS A 9 -0.13 -24.79 -39.79
CA CYS A 9 1.31 -24.72 -39.62
C CYS A 9 1.68 -25.09 -38.17
N GLY A 10 2.55 -26.07 -38.00
CA GLY A 10 3.04 -26.49 -36.69
C GLY A 10 3.80 -25.36 -36.00
N VAL A 11 3.36 -24.98 -34.80
CA VAL A 11 4.09 -24.05 -33.95
C VAL A 11 5.36 -24.74 -33.43
N PRO A 12 6.54 -24.09 -33.51
CA PRO A 12 7.75 -24.65 -32.93
C PRO A 12 7.60 -24.78 -31.42
N ALA A 13 8.19 -25.83 -30.84
CA ALA A 13 8.18 -26.02 -29.39
C ALA A 13 8.93 -24.87 -28.71
N PHE A 14 8.22 -24.08 -27.91
CA PHE A 14 8.80 -23.02 -27.09
C PHE A 14 9.18 -23.59 -25.73
N PRO A 15 10.46 -23.90 -25.45
CA PRO A 15 10.88 -24.33 -24.13
C PRO A 15 10.60 -23.20 -23.12
N PRO A 16 10.06 -23.51 -21.93
CA PRO A 16 9.68 -22.49 -20.96
C PRO A 16 10.91 -21.68 -20.53
N LEU A 17 10.82 -20.36 -20.66
CA LEU A 17 11.85 -19.42 -20.20
C LEU A 17 12.02 -19.56 -18.69
N ARG A 18 13.14 -20.15 -18.26
CA ARG A 18 13.56 -20.22 -16.86
C ARG A 18 14.19 -18.89 -16.47
N VAL A 19 13.36 -17.94 -16.04
CA VAL A 19 13.86 -16.68 -15.47
C VAL A 19 14.58 -17.00 -14.15
N ARG A 20 15.89 -16.77 -14.10
CA ARG A 20 16.73 -16.96 -12.91
C ARG A 20 16.50 -15.79 -11.93
N GLY A 21 15.31 -15.75 -11.32
CA GLY A 21 14.87 -14.60 -10.53
C GLY A 21 13.90 -14.96 -9.40
N GLY A 22 14.20 -16.00 -8.62
CA GLY A 22 13.30 -16.50 -7.56
C GLY A 22 13.81 -16.35 -6.12
N GLY A 23 14.94 -15.66 -5.88
CA GLY A 23 15.61 -15.66 -4.57
C GLY A 23 15.07 -14.63 -3.55
N GLY A 24 14.54 -13.50 -4.02
CA GLY A 24 14.23 -12.35 -3.16
C GLY A 24 13.02 -12.53 -2.22
N HIS A 25 12.09 -13.42 -2.55
CA HIS A 25 10.86 -13.61 -1.76
C HIS A 25 11.07 -14.43 -0.48
N ARG A 26 12.09 -15.32 -0.44
CA ARG A 26 12.39 -16.13 0.74
C ARG A 26 13.05 -15.30 1.84
N LEU A 27 13.97 -14.41 1.46
CA LEU A 27 14.61 -13.48 2.39
C LEU A 27 13.60 -12.50 3.00
N ARG A 28 12.64 -12.02 2.21
CA ARG A 28 11.55 -11.14 2.69
C ARG A 28 10.66 -11.79 3.74
N ARG A 29 10.31 -13.08 3.60
CA ARG A 29 9.54 -13.81 4.62
C ARG A 29 10.32 -13.97 5.93
N ALA A 30 11.63 -14.17 5.87
CA ALA A 30 12.46 -14.30 7.06
C ALA A 30 12.55 -12.98 7.85
N VAL A 31 12.76 -11.86 7.17
CA VAL A 31 12.83 -10.52 7.82
C VAL A 31 11.49 -10.14 8.47
N TRP A 32 10.36 -10.44 7.82
CA TRP A 32 9.03 -10.19 8.39
C TRP A 32 8.73 -11.05 9.63
N ARG A 33 9.18 -12.31 9.66
CA ARG A 33 9.03 -13.17 10.84
C ARG A 33 9.88 -12.72 12.02
N ARG A 34 11.11 -12.25 11.77
CA ARG A 34 11.99 -11.71 12.82
C ARG A 34 11.37 -10.48 13.51
N ARG A 35 10.76 -9.56 12.75
CA ARG A 35 10.08 -8.38 13.32
C ARG A 35 8.89 -8.75 14.22
N ARG A 36 8.12 -9.79 13.87
CA ARG A 36 7.01 -10.27 14.72
C ARG A 36 7.49 -10.94 16.01
N ALA A 37 8.58 -11.69 15.97
CA ALA A 37 9.15 -12.30 17.16
C ALA A 37 9.68 -11.25 18.17
N VAL A 38 10.33 -10.20 17.68
CA VAL A 38 10.84 -9.10 18.53
C VAL A 38 9.68 -8.33 19.18
N ALA A 39 8.61 -8.04 18.45
CA ALA A 39 7.44 -7.36 19.00
C ALA A 39 6.70 -8.20 20.06
N ALA A 40 6.57 -9.51 19.84
CA ALA A 40 5.95 -10.42 20.81
C ALA A 40 6.80 -10.55 22.09
N GLY A 41 8.13 -10.59 21.96
CA GLY A 41 9.05 -10.58 23.10
C GLY A 41 8.89 -9.31 23.96
N LEU A 42 8.86 -8.13 23.32
CA LEU A 42 8.63 -6.86 24.00
C LEU A 42 7.28 -6.80 24.74
N ALA A 43 6.21 -7.29 24.12
CA ALA A 43 4.88 -7.32 24.73
C ALA A 43 4.82 -8.23 25.98
N LEU A 44 5.47 -9.39 25.92
CA LEU A 44 5.56 -10.32 27.05
C LEU A 44 6.37 -9.73 28.21
N THR A 45 7.47 -9.02 27.94
CA THR A 45 8.23 -8.33 29.00
C THR A 45 7.44 -7.17 29.64
N ALA A 46 6.65 -6.42 28.87
CA ALA A 46 5.80 -5.36 29.42
C ALA A 46 4.67 -5.92 30.29
N ALA A 47 4.04 -7.03 29.87
CA ALA A 47 3.00 -7.69 30.64
C ALA A 47 3.53 -8.30 31.95
N ALA A 48 4.73 -8.90 31.91
CA ALA A 48 5.37 -9.42 33.12
C ALA A 48 5.74 -8.30 34.10
N LEU A 49 6.21 -7.14 33.61
CA LEU A 49 6.50 -5.97 34.47
C LEU A 49 5.22 -5.42 35.12
N ALA A 50 4.11 -5.35 34.39
CA ALA A 50 2.82 -4.91 34.89
C ALA A 50 2.21 -5.87 35.94
N ALA A 51 2.47 -7.18 35.81
CA ALA A 51 2.01 -8.17 36.77
C ALA A 51 2.88 -8.26 38.04
N SER A 52 4.12 -7.77 37.97
CA SER A 52 5.12 -7.93 39.05
C SER A 52 5.38 -6.65 39.86
N GLY A 53 4.83 -5.51 39.43
CA GLY A 53 4.94 -4.22 40.12
C GLY A 53 3.71 -3.90 40.99
N LEU A 54 3.74 -4.36 42.25
CA LEU A 54 3.10 -3.84 43.48
C LEU A 54 2.17 -2.60 43.28
N GLY A 55 0.85 -2.60 43.52
CA GLY A 55 0.12 -2.96 44.74
C GLY A 55 -0.67 -1.72 45.23
N GLY A 56 -2.01 -1.75 45.22
CA GLY A 56 -2.85 -0.64 45.67
C GLY A 56 -4.35 -0.96 45.68
N SER A 57 -4.81 -1.39 46.85
CA SER A 57 -6.17 -1.81 47.24
C SER A 57 -7.23 -0.70 47.20
N GLY A 58 -8.47 -1.08 46.89
CA GLY A 58 -9.65 -0.27 47.18
C GLY A 58 -10.93 -0.87 46.61
N GLY A 59 -11.43 -1.93 47.25
CA GLY A 59 -12.75 -2.49 46.96
C GLY A 59 -13.88 -1.55 47.39
N GLY A 60 -15.06 -1.75 46.82
CA GLY A 60 -16.28 -1.06 47.25
C GLY A 60 -17.38 -1.12 46.20
N ASP A 61 -18.06 -2.26 46.13
CA ASP A 61 -19.44 -2.30 45.64
C ASP A 61 -20.31 -1.41 46.55
N ALA A 62 -21.05 -0.47 45.97
CA ALA A 62 -22.34 -0.03 46.49
C ALA A 62 -23.06 0.85 45.46
N ALA A 63 -24.19 0.36 44.98
CA ALA A 63 -25.22 1.15 44.35
C ALA A 63 -25.89 2.06 45.40
N HIS A 64 -26.11 3.34 45.09
CA HIS A 64 -27.41 3.97 45.37
C HIS A 64 -27.65 5.20 44.49
N GLU A 65 -28.88 5.24 43.99
CA GLU A 65 -29.58 6.30 43.28
C GLU A 65 -29.68 7.61 44.08
N ALA A 66 -29.73 8.74 43.34
CA ALA A 66 -30.83 9.71 43.33
C ALA A 66 -30.42 11.20 43.41
N ALA A 67 -30.78 11.90 42.33
CA ALA A 67 -31.37 13.24 42.24
C ALA A 67 -30.56 14.50 42.60
N GLY A 68 -30.37 15.36 41.58
CA GLY A 68 -30.06 16.78 41.71
C GLY A 68 -29.91 17.46 40.34
N ALA A 69 -31.00 18.04 39.85
CA ALA A 69 -31.14 18.66 38.52
C ALA A 69 -30.51 20.06 38.42
N ALA A 70 -29.91 20.40 37.26
CA ALA A 70 -30.05 21.70 36.58
C ALA A 70 -29.31 21.74 35.22
N THR A 71 -30.11 21.69 34.15
CA THR A 71 -30.05 22.51 32.92
C THR A 71 -28.73 22.68 32.15
N GLY A 72 -28.66 22.02 30.99
CA GLY A 72 -27.68 22.28 29.94
C GLY A 72 -27.98 21.49 28.68
N THR A 73 -28.96 21.94 27.90
CA THR A 73 -29.36 21.33 26.63
C THR A 73 -28.27 21.50 25.58
N ALA A 74 -27.49 20.45 25.29
CA ALA A 74 -26.87 20.23 23.98
C ALA A 74 -26.60 18.73 23.77
N HIS A 75 -27.17 18.21 22.69
CA HIS A 75 -27.07 16.83 22.21
C HIS A 75 -25.60 16.40 21.95
N PRO A 76 -25.32 15.09 21.94
CA PRO A 76 -24.00 14.53 22.15
C PRO A 76 -23.09 14.83 20.96
N ALA A 77 -21.95 15.50 21.20
CA ALA A 77 -20.89 15.60 20.22
C ALA A 77 -20.30 14.19 20.04
N GLY A 78 -20.72 13.57 18.94
CA GLY A 78 -20.57 12.15 18.71
C GLY A 78 -19.13 11.67 18.88
N THR A 79 -19.03 10.50 19.48
CA THR A 79 -18.08 9.51 19.00
C THR A 79 -18.43 9.24 17.53
N ALA A 80 -17.99 10.13 16.65
CA ALA A 80 -17.72 9.79 15.27
C ALA A 80 -16.59 8.77 15.34
N ARG A 81 -16.93 7.53 15.69
CA ARG A 81 -16.24 6.34 15.21
C ARG A 81 -16.17 6.58 13.73
N GLU A 82 -15.01 7.10 13.30
CA GLU A 82 -14.56 7.14 11.93
C GLU A 82 -15.04 5.84 11.32
N ARG A 83 -16.08 5.97 10.50
CA ARG A 83 -16.92 4.87 10.05
C ARG A 83 -15.94 3.88 9.43
N ALA A 84 -15.61 2.82 10.16
CA ALA A 84 -14.45 1.99 9.87
C ALA A 84 -14.61 1.52 8.43
N SER A 85 -13.87 2.14 7.51
CA SER A 85 -14.08 1.90 6.10
C SER A 85 -13.85 0.42 5.89
N PRO A 86 -14.77 -0.28 5.21
CA PRO A 86 -14.64 -1.72 5.03
C PRO A 86 -13.24 -2.00 4.47
N PRO A 87 -12.55 -3.05 4.94
CA PRO A 87 -11.17 -3.31 4.55
C PRO A 87 -11.08 -3.46 3.03
N VAL A 88 -10.57 -2.42 2.37
CA VAL A 88 -10.46 -2.38 0.92
C VAL A 88 -9.36 -3.33 0.49
N ARG A 89 -9.66 -4.24 -0.43
CA ARG A 89 -8.66 -5.17 -0.97
C ARG A 89 -7.61 -4.39 -1.78
N LEU A 90 -6.37 -4.40 -1.28
CA LEU A 90 -5.24 -3.76 -1.95
C LEU A 90 -4.60 -4.69 -2.97
N VAL A 91 -4.04 -4.10 -4.02
CA VAL A 91 -3.24 -4.77 -5.06
C VAL A 91 -1.90 -4.06 -5.22
N SER A 92 -0.92 -4.78 -5.74
CA SER A 92 0.37 -4.20 -6.15
C SER A 92 0.29 -3.72 -7.59
N ALA A 93 0.40 -2.43 -7.81
CA ALA A 93 0.35 -1.79 -9.12
C ALA A 93 1.74 -1.25 -9.50
N PRO A 94 2.40 -1.79 -10.53
CA PRO A 94 3.60 -1.18 -11.09
C PRO A 94 3.23 0.10 -11.84
N VAL A 95 3.94 1.20 -11.58
CA VAL A 95 3.69 2.53 -12.13
C VAL A 95 5.02 3.15 -12.56
N ARG A 96 5.07 3.70 -13.78
CA ARG A 96 6.21 4.50 -14.25
C ARG A 96 5.99 5.96 -13.88
N ILE A 97 6.98 6.55 -13.23
CA ILE A 97 7.04 7.97 -12.86
C ILE A 97 8.02 8.65 -13.79
N ALA A 98 7.62 9.75 -14.41
CA ALA A 98 8.41 10.46 -15.40
C ALA A 98 9.74 10.96 -14.82
N ASP A 99 9.74 11.41 -13.56
CA ASP A 99 10.95 11.85 -12.86
C ASP A 99 11.64 10.70 -12.12
N ALA A 100 12.70 10.17 -12.74
CA ALA A 100 13.53 9.14 -12.14
C ALA A 100 14.34 9.62 -10.93
N ALA A 101 14.71 10.91 -10.85
CA ALA A 101 15.47 11.45 -9.72
C ALA A 101 14.63 11.44 -8.44
N THR A 102 13.36 11.84 -8.53
CA THR A 102 12.42 11.75 -7.42
C THR A 102 12.25 10.30 -6.93
N VAL A 103 12.14 9.33 -7.84
CA VAL A 103 12.00 7.91 -7.45
C VAL A 103 13.19 7.39 -6.67
N ARG A 104 14.41 7.87 -6.91
CA ARG A 104 15.63 7.45 -6.19
C ARG A 104 15.63 7.88 -4.72
N LEU A 105 14.78 8.83 -4.33
CA LEU A 105 14.61 9.26 -2.94
C LEU A 105 13.65 8.35 -2.18
N LEU A 106 12.76 7.65 -2.89
CA LEU A 106 11.71 6.83 -2.28
C LEU A 106 12.26 5.55 -1.69
N ARG A 107 11.68 5.15 -0.55
CA ARG A 107 11.91 3.89 0.12
C ARG A 107 10.62 3.07 0.18
N PRO A 108 10.72 1.73 0.16
CA PRO A 108 9.57 0.89 0.48
C PRO A 108 9.01 1.23 1.86
N GLY A 109 7.71 1.56 1.92
CA GLY A 109 7.02 2.00 3.13
C GLY A 109 6.53 3.44 3.06
N ASP A 110 7.14 4.27 2.21
CA ASP A 110 6.78 5.68 2.02
C ASP A 110 5.34 5.83 1.54
N ARG A 111 4.76 6.99 1.82
CA ARG A 111 3.45 7.38 1.31
C ARG A 111 3.62 8.47 0.27
N VAL A 112 2.90 8.31 -0.83
CA VAL A 112 2.95 9.24 -1.94
C VAL A 112 1.56 9.57 -2.45
N ASP A 113 1.40 10.81 -2.89
CA ASP A 113 0.33 11.21 -3.80
C ASP A 113 0.81 11.05 -5.24
N VAL A 114 -0.04 10.49 -6.10
CA VAL A 114 0.28 10.31 -7.52
C VAL A 114 -0.52 11.31 -8.33
N ILE A 115 0.18 12.07 -9.17
CA ILE A 115 -0.37 13.14 -9.98
C ILE A 115 -0.13 12.80 -11.44
N ALA A 116 -1.18 12.83 -12.26
CA ALA A 116 -1.04 12.79 -13.71
C ALA A 116 -0.98 14.21 -14.26
N SER A 117 -0.04 14.44 -15.17
CA SER A 117 0.06 15.63 -16.01
C SER A 117 -0.27 15.23 -17.45
N ALA A 118 -1.38 15.77 -17.96
CA ALA A 118 -1.82 15.51 -19.32
C ALA A 118 -1.20 16.53 -20.29
N GLY A 119 -0.13 16.14 -20.99
CA GLY A 119 0.45 16.92 -22.09
C GLY A 119 0.92 18.34 -21.73
N SER A 120 1.09 19.20 -22.74
CA SER A 120 1.62 20.57 -22.64
C SER A 120 0.68 21.58 -21.96
N GLY A 121 -0.34 21.11 -21.23
CA GLY A 121 -1.29 21.93 -20.51
C GLY A 121 -1.07 21.88 -19.00
N THR A 122 -1.57 22.90 -18.29
CA THR A 122 -1.56 22.99 -16.82
C THR A 122 -2.54 22.04 -16.12
N ASP A 123 -3.12 21.06 -16.83
CA ASP A 123 -4.11 20.14 -16.26
C ASP A 123 -3.39 19.00 -15.51
N ALA A 124 -3.31 19.15 -14.19
CA ALA A 124 -2.75 18.19 -13.26
C ALA A 124 -3.85 17.60 -12.39
N ARG A 125 -3.94 16.27 -12.33
CA ARG A 125 -4.98 15.56 -11.57
C ARG A 125 -4.38 14.56 -10.61
N VAL A 126 -4.80 14.63 -9.35
CA VAL A 126 -4.40 13.64 -8.34
C VAL A 126 -5.18 12.35 -8.56
N LEU A 127 -4.47 11.27 -8.88
CA LEU A 127 -5.07 9.96 -9.15
C LEU A 127 -5.10 9.04 -7.93
N ALA A 128 -4.16 9.23 -7.00
CA ALA A 128 -4.09 8.47 -5.76
C ALA A 128 -3.58 9.36 -4.63
N LYS A 129 -4.20 9.25 -3.46
CA LYS A 129 -3.77 9.93 -2.24
C LYS A 129 -3.16 8.94 -1.25
N SER A 130 -2.03 9.30 -0.64
CA SER A 130 -1.34 8.56 0.43
C SER A 130 -1.10 7.08 0.13
N ALA A 131 -0.84 6.76 -1.14
CA ALA A 131 -0.55 5.42 -1.62
C ALA A 131 0.78 4.93 -1.05
N ARG A 132 0.84 3.68 -0.58
CA ARG A 132 2.07 3.13 -0.02
C ARG A 132 2.98 2.61 -1.12
N VAL A 133 4.25 2.99 -1.09
CA VAL A 133 5.31 2.40 -1.92
C VAL A 133 5.61 1.00 -1.39
N ALA A 134 5.24 -0.02 -2.16
CA ALA A 134 5.50 -1.43 -1.82
C ALA A 134 6.93 -1.85 -2.21
N GLN A 135 7.43 -1.33 -3.33
CA GLN A 135 8.76 -1.62 -3.84
C GLN A 135 9.24 -0.50 -4.77
N VAL A 136 10.55 -0.25 -4.76
CA VAL A 136 11.26 0.53 -5.78
C VAL A 136 12.20 -0.44 -6.51
N PRO A 137 11.85 -0.92 -7.71
CA PRO A 137 12.71 -1.79 -8.50
C PRO A 137 13.99 -1.10 -8.96
N GLU A 138 15.12 -1.82 -8.90
CA GLU A 138 16.38 -1.34 -9.47
C GLU A 138 16.26 -1.20 -10.99
N PRO A 139 16.79 -0.12 -11.60
CA PRO A 139 16.78 0.05 -13.04
C PRO A 139 17.63 -1.06 -13.69
N SER A 140 17.07 -1.77 -14.66
CA SER A 140 17.80 -2.77 -15.42
C SER A 140 18.91 -2.12 -16.24
N THR A 141 20.15 -2.61 -16.09
CA THR A 141 21.31 -2.20 -16.91
C THR A 141 20.97 -2.39 -18.39
N GLY A 142 20.69 -1.28 -19.10
CA GLY A 142 20.31 -1.28 -20.53
C GLY A 142 18.94 -0.67 -20.84
N GLY A 143 18.15 -0.26 -19.85
CA GLY A 143 16.93 0.52 -20.09
C GLY A 143 17.22 2.03 -20.05
N SER A 144 16.79 2.78 -21.08
CA SER A 144 16.85 4.25 -21.03
C SER A 144 16.10 4.79 -19.81
N MET A 145 16.83 5.47 -18.92
CA MET A 145 16.26 6.25 -17.81
C MET A 145 15.42 7.45 -18.31
N GLU A 146 15.55 7.79 -19.59
CA GLU A 146 14.81 8.87 -20.26
C GLU A 146 13.28 8.68 -20.18
N ASN A 147 12.80 7.45 -20.03
CA ASN A 147 11.36 7.13 -19.88
C ASN A 147 10.88 7.02 -18.42
N GLY A 148 11.63 7.64 -17.49
CA GLY A 148 11.31 7.63 -16.07
C GLY A 148 11.62 6.31 -15.35
N ALA A 149 11.26 6.23 -14.07
CA ALA A 149 11.55 5.09 -13.21
C ALA A 149 10.28 4.36 -12.74
N LEU A 150 10.41 3.05 -12.50
CA LEU A 150 9.32 2.20 -12.03
C LEU A 150 9.23 2.23 -10.51
N ILE A 151 8.01 2.29 -9.97
CA ILE A 151 7.70 1.98 -8.57
C ILE A 151 6.52 1.03 -8.50
N VAL A 152 6.37 0.30 -7.40
CA VAL A 152 5.20 -0.55 -7.15
C VAL A 152 4.42 0.03 -5.98
N LEU A 153 3.16 0.36 -6.20
CA LEU A 153 2.27 0.93 -5.21
C LEU A 153 1.28 -0.10 -4.68
N SER A 154 0.98 -0.05 -3.39
CA SER A 154 -0.11 -0.79 -2.77
C SER A 154 -1.37 0.08 -2.75
N VAL A 155 -2.31 -0.18 -3.66
CA VAL A 155 -3.50 0.66 -3.91
C VAL A 155 -4.77 -0.18 -4.05
N PRO A 156 -5.97 0.40 -3.88
CA PRO A 156 -7.22 -0.25 -4.25
C PRO A 156 -7.26 -0.68 -5.72
N ARG A 157 -7.99 -1.76 -6.03
CA ARG A 157 -8.06 -2.31 -7.39
C ARG A 157 -8.58 -1.31 -8.42
N ALA A 158 -9.54 -0.46 -8.04
CA ALA A 158 -10.08 0.59 -8.90
C ALA A 158 -9.00 1.65 -9.22
N THR A 159 -8.29 2.14 -8.20
CA THR A 159 -7.17 3.08 -8.36
C THR A 159 -6.06 2.50 -9.24
N ALA A 160 -5.75 1.21 -9.10
CA ALA A 160 -4.78 0.55 -9.97
C ALA A 160 -5.19 0.59 -11.47
N ALA A 161 -6.49 0.43 -11.77
CA ALA A 161 -6.98 0.55 -13.14
C ALA A 161 -6.86 1.99 -13.67
N THR A 162 -7.19 2.98 -12.83
CA THR A 162 -7.04 4.40 -13.16
C THR A 162 -5.57 4.76 -13.44
N LEU A 163 -4.65 4.32 -12.57
CA LEU A 163 -3.20 4.55 -12.75
C LEU A 163 -2.66 3.86 -14.01
N ALA A 164 -3.12 2.64 -14.31
CA ALA A 164 -2.72 1.92 -15.50
C ALA A 164 -3.20 2.64 -16.78
N GLY A 165 -4.44 3.13 -16.80
CA GLY A 165 -4.95 3.91 -17.93
C GLY A 165 -4.19 5.22 -18.12
N ALA A 166 -3.95 5.96 -17.04
CA ALA A 166 -3.23 7.22 -17.09
C ALA A 166 -1.76 7.06 -17.49
N GLY A 167 -1.07 5.99 -17.05
CA GLY A 167 0.33 5.75 -17.41
C GLY A 167 0.57 5.47 -18.89
N VAL A 168 -0.49 5.21 -19.68
CA VAL A 168 -0.40 5.03 -21.14
C VAL A 168 -0.58 6.37 -21.89
N SER A 169 -1.30 7.33 -21.30
CA SER A 169 -1.70 8.58 -21.96
C SER A 169 -1.10 9.85 -21.38
N ALA A 170 -0.55 9.79 -20.16
CA ALA A 170 -0.08 10.94 -19.40
C ALA A 170 1.21 10.63 -18.64
N GLY A 171 2.01 11.68 -18.39
CA GLY A 171 3.16 11.61 -17.51
C GLY A 171 2.70 11.56 -16.05
N LEU A 172 3.29 10.67 -15.25
CA LEU A 172 2.98 10.58 -13.82
C LEU A 172 4.12 11.16 -12.98
N ALA A 173 3.75 11.96 -11.99
CA ALA A 173 4.62 12.51 -10.96
C ALA A 173 4.15 12.04 -9.57
N VAL A 174 5.04 12.13 -8.58
CA VAL A 174 4.74 11.77 -7.20
C VAL A 174 5.17 12.86 -6.23
N VAL A 175 4.42 12.99 -5.15
CA VAL A 175 4.73 13.87 -4.02
C VAL A 175 4.78 13.01 -2.76
N LEU A 176 5.83 13.13 -1.95
CA LEU A 176 5.96 12.49 -0.65
C LEU A 176 5.03 13.15 0.38
N CYS A 177 4.33 12.35 1.18
CA CYS A 177 3.42 12.79 2.24
C CYS A 177 4.00 12.56 3.64
#